data_AF-A0A8J6BP13-F1
#
_entry.id   AF-A0A8J6BP13-F1
#
_cell.length_a   1.000
_cell.length_b   1.000
_cell.length_c   1.000
_cell.angle_alpha   90.00
_cell.angle_beta   90.00
_cell.angle_gamma   90.00
#
_symmetry.space_group_name_H-M   'P 1'
#
loop_
_entity.id
_entity.type
_entity.pdbx_description
1 polymer ?
#
loop_
_entity_poly.entity_id
_entity_poly.type
_entity_poly.pdbx_seq_one_letter_code
_entity_poly.pdbx_strand_id
1 'polypeptide(L)'
;MHPIKVRTHAVRTAHENIDRTLRSTDVILIHEACASALESSLKHLGVEKLSKDEVQEMRIAVKLLFAGECQLCDQVLECPQSLRDTCFAAITKNSLATLLSFGEAIAMSKRSPEKLFVLLDMYEIMCELQADHLFQECDIF
;
A
#
# COMPACT_ATOMS: atom_id res chain seq x y z
N MET A 1 -47.90 -6.94 4.04
CA MET A 1 -46.49 -6.72 4.48
C MET A 1 -46.51 -6.27 5.94
N HIS A 2 -45.68 -6.81 6.85
CA HIS A 2 -45.76 -6.50 8.29
C HIS A 2 -44.80 -5.34 8.67
N PRO A 3 -45.30 -4.22 9.24
CA PRO A 3 -44.51 -3.02 9.53
C PRO A 3 -43.27 -3.23 10.40
N ILE A 4 -43.34 -4.20 11.32
CA ILE A 4 -42.25 -4.54 12.25
C ILE A 4 -41.04 -5.13 11.50
N LYS A 5 -41.26 -5.98 10.50
CA LYS A 5 -40.18 -6.56 9.68
C LYS A 5 -39.42 -5.52 8.87
N VAL A 6 -40.10 -4.46 8.43
CA VAL A 6 -39.48 -3.37 7.66
C VAL A 6 -38.54 -2.54 8.54
N ARG A 7 -38.94 -2.24 9.79
CA ARG A 7 -38.07 -1.53 10.76
C ARG A 7 -36.84 -2.35 11.12
N THR A 8 -36.99 -3.65 11.40
CA THR A 8 -35.84 -4.52 11.73
C THR A 8 -34.86 -4.63 10.57
N HIS A 9 -35.35 -4.72 9.32
CA HIS A 9 -34.48 -4.73 8.14
C HIS A 9 -33.70 -3.42 8.00
N ALA A 10 -34.37 -2.27 8.15
CA ALA A 10 -33.72 -0.96 8.03
C ALA A 10 -32.62 -0.75 9.09
N VAL A 11 -32.87 -1.17 10.34
CA VAL A 11 -31.87 -1.08 11.43
C VAL A 11 -30.65 -1.96 11.14
N ARG A 12 -30.86 -3.19 10.65
CA ARG A 12 -29.75 -4.09 10.30
C ARG A 12 -28.91 -3.52 9.15
N THR A 13 -29.54 -3.04 8.08
CA THR A 13 -28.83 -2.38 6.97
C THR A 13 -28.08 -1.12 7.43
N ALA A 14 -28.66 -0.34 8.34
CA ALA A 14 -27.97 0.82 8.90
C ALA A 14 -26.72 0.40 9.70
N HIS A 15 -26.81 -0.66 10.50
CA HIS A 15 -25.65 -1.21 11.21
C HIS A 15 -24.55 -1.69 10.25
N GLU A 16 -24.91 -2.43 9.20
CA GLU A 16 -23.98 -2.90 8.18
C GLU A 16 -23.28 -1.73 7.45
N ASN A 17 -24.00 -0.64 7.19
CA ASN A 17 -23.45 0.56 6.56
C ASN A 17 -22.51 1.34 7.49
N ILE A 18 -22.86 1.49 8.77
CA ILE A 18 -21.99 2.11 9.78
C ILE A 18 -20.70 1.31 9.93
N ASP A 19 -20.81 -0.01 10.03
CA ASP A 19 -19.66 -0.90 10.18
C ASP A 19 -18.74 -0.85 8.95
N ARG A 20 -19.30 -0.86 7.73
CA ARG A 20 -18.55 -0.66 6.48
C ARG A 20 -17.85 0.70 6.41
N THR A 21 -18.49 1.76 6.94
CA THR A 21 -17.93 3.13 6.94
C THR A 21 -16.76 3.25 7.93
N LEU A 22 -16.88 2.65 9.12
CA LEU A 22 -15.81 2.62 10.11
C LEU A 22 -14.57 1.90 9.55
N ARG A 23 -14.76 0.71 8.97
CA ARG A 23 -13.67 -0.03 8.30
C ARG A 23 -13.01 0.79 7.20
N SER A 24 -13.80 1.45 6.33
CA SER A 24 -13.26 2.32 5.28
C SER A 24 -12.47 3.51 5.81
N THR A 25 -12.81 4.03 6.98
CA THR A 25 -12.09 5.15 7.61
C THR A 25 -10.75 4.69 8.17
N ASP A 26 -10.70 3.50 8.76
CA ASP A 26 -9.44 2.88 9.23
C ASP A 26 -8.45 2.67 8.08
N VAL A 27 -8.92 2.34 6.87
CA VAL A 27 -8.06 2.23 5.66
C VAL A 27 -7.34 3.53 5.35
N ILE A 28 -8.10 4.62 5.30
CA ILE A 28 -7.58 5.93 4.92
C ILE A 28 -6.56 6.39 5.97
N LEU A 29 -6.86 6.18 7.26
CA LEU A 29 -5.95 6.53 8.35
C LEU A 29 -4.64 5.74 8.33
N ILE A 30 -4.70 4.43 8.06
CA ILE A 30 -3.48 3.60 7.97
C ILE A 30 -2.66 3.99 6.75
N HIS A 31 -3.29 4.16 5.58
CA HIS A 31 -2.63 4.63 4.38
C HIS A 31 -1.92 5.97 4.61
N GLU A 32 -2.63 6.94 5.18
CA GLU A 32 -2.10 8.29 5.39
C GLU A 32 -0.95 8.30 6.41
N ALA A 33 -1.07 7.52 7.51
CA ALA A 33 -0.01 7.38 8.50
C ALA A 33 1.25 6.72 7.90
N CYS A 34 1.08 5.65 7.11
CA CYS A 34 2.20 4.95 6.50
C CYS A 34 2.82 5.73 5.34
N ALA A 35 2.02 6.43 4.52
CA ALA A 35 2.51 7.32 3.47
C ALA A 35 3.31 8.48 4.05
N SER A 36 2.84 9.07 5.16
CA SER A 36 3.56 10.11 5.90
C SER A 36 4.88 9.57 6.48
N ALA A 37 4.88 8.36 7.03
CA ALA A 37 6.10 7.72 7.53
C ALA A 37 7.10 7.45 6.40
N LEU A 38 6.66 6.92 5.25
CA LEU A 38 7.50 6.71 4.08
C LEU A 38 8.11 8.02 3.59
N GLU A 39 7.30 9.06 3.42
CA GLU A 39 7.77 10.37 2.97
C GLU A 39 8.78 10.98 3.95
N SER A 40 8.53 10.85 5.26
CA SER A 40 9.43 11.33 6.30
C SER A 40 10.77 10.58 6.28
N SER A 41 10.74 9.24 6.19
CA SER A 41 11.95 8.42 6.09
C SER A 41 12.76 8.81 4.86
N LEU A 42 12.13 8.92 3.68
CA LEU A 42 12.79 9.29 2.43
C LEU A 42 13.38 10.71 2.45
N LYS A 43 12.77 11.65 3.15
CA LYS A 43 13.33 13.01 3.33
C LYS A 43 14.58 13.05 4.20
N HIS A 44 14.70 12.14 5.16
CA HIS A 44 15.86 12.07 6.05
C HIS A 44 17.03 11.27 5.44
N LEU A 45 16.74 10.40 4.47
CA LEU A 45 17.72 9.60 3.74
C LEU A 45 18.60 10.48 2.82
N GLY A 46 19.90 10.52 3.10
CA GLY A 46 20.87 11.18 2.23
C GLY A 46 21.24 10.31 1.03
N VAL A 47 20.88 10.72 -0.20
CA VAL A 47 21.23 10.00 -1.44
C VAL A 47 22.75 9.82 -1.62
N GLU A 48 23.57 10.68 -0.99
CA GLU A 48 25.03 10.56 -1.01
C GLU A 48 25.58 9.50 -0.05
N LYS A 49 24.95 9.28 1.11
CA LYS A 49 25.36 8.31 2.13
C LYS A 49 24.12 7.63 2.73
N LEU A 50 23.93 6.37 2.35
CA LEU A 50 22.92 5.48 2.91
C LEU A 50 23.61 4.50 3.86
N SER A 51 23.21 4.50 5.13
CA SER A 51 23.62 3.50 6.10
C SER A 51 22.76 2.25 5.99
N LYS A 52 23.30 1.11 6.42
CA LYS A 52 22.60 -0.18 6.40
C LYS A 52 21.29 -0.16 7.22
N ASP A 53 21.26 0.61 8.30
CA ASP A 53 20.09 0.71 9.17
C ASP A 53 18.95 1.50 8.49
N GLU A 54 19.28 2.58 7.79
CA GLU A 54 18.29 3.37 7.03
C GLU A 54 17.69 2.55 5.86
N VAL A 55 18.46 1.66 5.24
CA VAL A 55 17.95 0.71 4.22
C VAL A 55 16.94 -0.26 4.83
N GLN A 56 17.26 -0.79 6.01
CA GLN A 56 16.41 -1.74 6.71
C GLN A 56 15.10 -1.10 7.18
N GLU A 57 15.15 0.13 7.69
CA GLU A 57 13.96 0.90 8.08
C GLU A 57 13.05 1.17 6.88
N MET A 58 13.62 1.58 5.75
CA MET A 58 12.85 1.75 4.51
C MET A 58 12.19 0.44 4.09
N ARG A 59 12.91 -0.69 4.14
CA ARG A 59 12.34 -2.00 3.80
C ARG A 59 11.13 -2.35 4.68
N ILE A 60 11.23 -2.11 5.98
CA ILE A 60 10.15 -2.38 6.92
C ILE A 60 8.96 -1.45 6.66
N ALA A 61 9.20 -0.15 6.49
CA ALA A 61 8.14 0.84 6.24
C ALA A 61 7.36 0.54 4.96
N VAL A 62 8.07 0.22 3.88
CA VAL A 62 7.47 -0.09 2.58
C VAL A 62 6.70 -1.42 2.63
N LYS A 63 7.23 -2.47 3.26
CA LYS A 63 6.49 -3.74 3.44
C LYS A 63 5.25 -3.58 4.31
N LEU A 64 5.33 -2.81 5.40
CA LEU A 64 4.18 -2.55 6.28
C LEU A 64 3.10 -1.72 5.57
N LEU A 65 3.49 -0.68 4.82
CA LEU A 65 2.57 0.15 4.04
C LEU A 65 1.75 -0.73 3.10
N PHE A 66 2.43 -1.50 2.26
CA PHE A 66 1.75 -2.25 1.21
C PHE A 66 1.01 -3.50 1.71
N ALA A 67 1.54 -4.19 2.72
CA ALA A 67 0.80 -5.28 3.38
C ALA A 67 -0.46 -4.75 4.08
N GLY A 68 -0.38 -3.55 4.68
CA GLY A 68 -1.53 -2.84 5.21
C GLY A 68 -2.55 -2.54 4.12
N GLU A 69 -2.14 -1.86 3.05
CA GLU A 69 -3.02 -1.49 1.93
C GLU A 69 -3.68 -2.70 1.25
N CYS A 70 -2.97 -3.82 1.12
CA CYS A 70 -3.49 -5.08 0.57
C CYS A 70 -4.55 -5.70 1.49
N GLN A 71 -4.24 -5.91 2.78
CA GLN A 71 -5.20 -6.43 3.76
C GLN A 71 -6.44 -5.54 3.91
N LEU A 72 -6.25 -4.24 3.77
CA LEU A 72 -7.33 -3.25 3.84
C LEU A 72 -8.24 -3.32 2.61
N CYS A 73 -7.68 -3.48 1.41
CA CYS A 73 -8.47 -3.72 0.20
C CYS A 73 -9.27 -5.02 0.30
N ASP A 74 -8.71 -6.08 0.88
CA ASP A 74 -9.40 -7.35 1.10
C ASP A 74 -10.55 -7.27 2.11
N GLN A 75 -10.37 -6.52 3.20
CA GLN A 75 -11.34 -6.44 4.30
C GLN A 75 -12.46 -5.41 4.09
N VAL A 76 -12.20 -4.33 3.36
CA VAL A 76 -13.18 -3.22 3.18
C VAL A 76 -14.08 -3.43 1.97
N LEU A 77 -13.59 -4.19 0.99
CA LEU A 77 -14.25 -4.39 -0.28
C LEU A 77 -14.64 -5.87 -0.38
N GLU A 78 -15.76 -6.25 0.27
CA GLU A 78 -16.55 -7.46 -0.05
C GLU A 78 -17.09 -7.38 -1.50
N CYS A 79 -16.18 -7.30 -2.46
CA CYS A 79 -16.39 -6.66 -3.73
C CYS A 79 -15.53 -7.36 -4.80
N PRO A 80 -15.91 -7.29 -6.09
CA PRO A 80 -15.17 -7.95 -7.16
C PRO A 80 -13.69 -7.56 -7.20
N GLN A 81 -12.83 -8.50 -7.59
CA GLN A 81 -11.36 -8.32 -7.71
C GLN A 81 -10.99 -7.01 -8.42
N SER A 82 -11.64 -6.71 -9.55
CA SER A 82 -11.37 -5.50 -10.34
C SER A 82 -11.48 -4.18 -9.56
N LEU A 83 -12.38 -4.11 -8.59
CA LEU A 83 -12.59 -2.93 -7.76
C LEU A 83 -11.59 -2.88 -6.60
N ARG A 84 -11.13 -4.04 -6.09
CA ARG A 84 -9.98 -4.10 -5.17
C ARG A 84 -8.72 -3.62 -5.87
N ASP A 85 -8.44 -4.11 -7.07
CA ASP A 85 -7.26 -3.71 -7.85
C ASP A 85 -7.27 -2.20 -8.13
N THR A 86 -8.43 -1.65 -8.50
CA THR A 86 -8.60 -0.21 -8.74
C THR A 86 -8.39 0.60 -7.46
N CYS A 87 -8.89 0.13 -6.32
CA CYS A 87 -8.75 0.81 -5.04
C CYS A 87 -7.30 0.76 -4.54
N PHE A 88 -6.68 -0.41 -4.60
CA PHE A 88 -5.27 -0.61 -4.28
C PHE A 88 -4.39 0.30 -5.15
N ALA A 89 -4.59 0.30 -6.47
CA ALA A 89 -3.86 1.18 -7.38
C ALA A 89 -4.06 2.67 -7.05
N ALA A 90 -5.26 3.08 -6.65
CA ALA A 90 -5.54 4.48 -6.28
C ALA A 90 -4.84 4.90 -4.98
N ILE A 91 -4.84 4.01 -3.98
CA ILE A 91 -4.25 4.25 -2.65
C ILE A 91 -2.71 4.25 -2.75
N THR A 92 -2.14 3.24 -3.39
CA THR A 92 -0.69 3.03 -3.49
C THR A 92 0.04 4.03 -4.39
N LYS A 93 -0.68 4.68 -5.32
CA LYS A 93 -0.11 5.50 -6.40
C LYS A 93 0.92 6.53 -5.93
N ASN A 94 0.58 7.31 -4.92
CA ASN A 94 1.43 8.40 -4.46
C ASN A 94 2.70 7.85 -3.77
N SER A 95 2.52 6.87 -2.90
CA SER A 95 3.61 6.18 -2.20
C SER A 95 4.60 5.54 -3.19
N LEU A 96 4.08 4.87 -4.22
CA LEU A 96 4.90 4.25 -5.26
C LEU A 96 5.64 5.30 -6.10
N ALA A 97 5.00 6.43 -6.44
CA ALA A 97 5.66 7.52 -7.15
C ALA A 97 6.83 8.10 -6.33
N THR A 98 6.64 8.32 -5.02
CA THR A 98 7.72 8.79 -4.13
C THR A 98 8.86 7.77 -4.03
N LEU A 99 8.52 6.48 -3.91
CA LEU A 99 9.50 5.39 -3.90
C LEU A 99 10.33 5.38 -5.20
N LEU A 100 9.66 5.45 -6.36
CA LEU A 100 10.33 5.46 -7.67
C LEU A 100 11.24 6.68 -7.86
N SER A 101 10.80 7.88 -7.49
CA SER A 101 11.63 9.09 -7.55
C SER A 101 12.87 8.97 -6.67
N PHE A 102 12.76 8.35 -5.50
CA PHE A 102 13.91 8.09 -4.64
C PHE A 102 14.87 7.07 -5.26
N GLY A 103 14.34 5.99 -5.84
CA GLY A 103 15.14 4.97 -6.54
C GLY A 103 15.89 5.56 -7.74
N GLU A 104 15.23 6.43 -8.51
CA GLU A 104 15.86 7.16 -9.61
C GLU A 104 17.02 8.03 -9.11
N ALA A 105 16.81 8.79 -8.02
CA ALA A 105 17.87 9.59 -7.41
C ALA A 105 19.07 8.74 -6.96
N ILE A 106 18.82 7.57 -6.37
CA ILE A 106 19.89 6.62 -6.00
C ILE A 106 20.61 6.11 -7.24
N ALA A 107 19.88 5.70 -8.28
CA ALA A 107 20.44 5.15 -9.51
C ALA A 107 21.30 6.16 -10.27
N MET A 108 20.96 7.45 -10.19
CA MET A 108 21.72 8.56 -10.78
C MET A 108 22.93 8.99 -9.94
N SER A 109 23.03 8.56 -8.68
CA SER A 109 24.12 8.95 -7.78
C SER A 109 25.40 8.13 -7.98
N LYS A 110 26.48 8.51 -7.28
CA LYS A 110 27.75 7.74 -7.31
C LYS A 110 27.50 6.31 -6.81
N ARG A 111 27.87 5.32 -7.64
CA ARG A 111 27.69 3.89 -7.35
C ARG A 111 28.46 3.46 -6.11
N SER A 112 27.80 2.69 -5.25
CA SER A 112 28.39 1.95 -4.15
C SER A 112 27.61 0.63 -3.95
N PRO A 113 28.21 -0.39 -3.30
CA PRO A 113 27.52 -1.64 -3.00
C PRO A 113 26.23 -1.42 -2.20
N GLU A 114 26.23 -0.50 -1.24
CA GLU A 114 25.08 -0.21 -0.37
C GLU A 114 23.89 0.29 -1.17
N LYS A 115 24.12 1.18 -2.15
CA LYS A 115 23.07 1.71 -3.04
C LYS A 115 22.50 0.66 -3.98
N LEU A 116 23.32 -0.29 -4.41
CA LEU A 116 22.85 -1.41 -5.22
C LEU A 116 21.90 -2.30 -4.41
N PHE A 117 22.22 -2.58 -3.14
CA PHE A 117 21.33 -3.33 -2.26
C PHE A 117 20.01 -2.60 -2.05
N VAL A 118 20.02 -1.26 -1.90
CA VAL A 118 18.77 -0.48 -1.80
C VAL A 118 17.90 -0.63 -3.05
N LEU A 119 18.49 -0.51 -4.24
CA LEU A 119 17.76 -0.67 -5.51
C LEU A 119 17.21 -2.09 -5.68
N LEU A 120 17.96 -3.11 -5.30
CA LEU A 120 17.52 -4.50 -5.35
C LEU A 120 16.40 -4.77 -4.35
N ASP A 121 16.48 -4.23 -3.14
CA ASP A 121 15.43 -4.33 -2.12
C ASP A 121 14.16 -3.61 -2.59
N MET A 122 14.28 -2.42 -3.19
CA MET A 122 13.14 -1.71 -3.80
C MET A 122 12.51 -2.53 -4.93
N TYR A 123 13.34 -3.17 -5.77
CA TYR A 123 12.86 -4.07 -6.83
C TYR A 123 12.16 -5.31 -6.28
N GLU A 124 12.72 -5.95 -5.26
CA GLU A 124 12.09 -7.10 -4.58
C GLU A 124 10.71 -6.74 -4.04
N ILE A 125 10.57 -5.57 -3.42
CA ILE A 125 9.27 -5.11 -2.92
C ILE A 125 8.30 -4.82 -4.06
N MET A 126 8.75 -4.19 -5.16
CA MET A 126 7.90 -4.01 -6.34
C MET A 126 7.46 -5.35 -6.95
N CYS A 127 8.30 -6.38 -6.89
CA CYS A 127 7.94 -7.74 -7.30
C CYS A 127 6.97 -8.42 -6.32
N GLU A 128 7.14 -8.26 -5.00
CA GLU A 128 6.19 -8.75 -3.99
C GLU A 128 4.80 -8.12 -4.21
N LEU A 129 4.77 -6.81 -4.46
CA LEU A 129 3.54 -6.09 -4.82
C LEU A 129 2.89 -6.62 -6.09
N GLN A 130 3.70 -6.93 -7.10
CA GLN A 130 3.23 -7.48 -8.35
C GLN A 130 2.72 -8.93 -8.17
N ALA A 131 3.36 -9.73 -7.31
CA ALA A 131 3.01 -11.12 -7.05
C ALA A 131 1.66 -11.28 -6.33
N ASP A 132 1.30 -10.34 -5.46
CA ASP A 132 -0.01 -10.32 -4.79
C ASP A 132 -1.16 -9.96 -5.76
N HIS A 133 -0.86 -9.41 -6.95
CA HIS A 133 -1.87 -8.92 -7.90
C HIS A 133 -1.85 -9.59 -9.29
N LEU A 134 -0.79 -10.33 -9.68
CA LEU A 134 -0.61 -10.85 -11.06
C LEU A 134 -0.72 -12.36 -11.25
N PHE A 135 -1.34 -13.13 -10.36
CA PHE A 135 -1.74 -14.51 -10.69
C PHE A 135 -2.92 -14.60 -11.69
N GLN A 136 -3.03 -13.68 -12.65
CA GLN A 136 -3.89 -13.89 -13.82
C GLN A 136 -3.43 -13.33 -15.18
N GLU A 137 -2.33 -12.60 -15.32
CA GLU A 137 -1.87 -12.15 -16.66
C GLU A 137 -0.33 -12.23 -16.87
N CYS A 138 0.28 -13.37 -16.52
CA CYS A 138 1.64 -13.70 -16.99
C CYS A 138 1.73 -15.07 -17.69
N ASP A 139 0.62 -15.52 -18.28
CA ASP A 139 0.65 -16.32 -19.51
C ASP A 139 0.14 -15.40 -20.62
N ILE A 140 1.02 -14.64 -21.26
CA ILE A 140 0.98 -14.20 -22.67
C ILE A 140 2.13 -13.18 -22.87
N PHE A 141 3.11 -13.63 -23.65
CA PHE A 141 4.39 -13.02 -24.09
C PHE A 141 5.63 -13.25 -23.21
#